data_AF-A0A3M8FUE0-F1
#
_entry.id   AF-A0A3M8FUE0-F1
#
_cell.length_a   1.000
_cell.length_b   1.000
_cell.length_c   1.000
_cell.angle_alpha   90.00
_cell.angle_beta   90.00
_cell.angle_gamma   90.00
#
_symmetry.space_group_name_H-M   'P 1'
#
loop_
_entity.id
_entity.type
_entity.pdbx_description
1 polymer ?
#
loop_
_entity_poly.entity_id
_entity_poly.type
_entity_poly.pdbx_seq_one_letter_code
_entity_poly.pdbx_strand_id
1 'polypeptide(L)'
;MVLLAGSSFGLPAISQPGERGAPDRERLRERLTEELERTREKERWLLAKLDSVDDDTGHVESLLGRDWGEPRGRPGADLQPMGEADTKRMVSLLRDIHANYPDLEANSPFRRVLDKDTEDRRRLLQRMAPKLRELLKLRDTNTEKYELRRDEMIAGFAIAKAARRLGVVMHQEEPDQSDIDYAKQALRDSISLGFDAKAAVARYELGEVQAKLEKLSTEIETAESERTERIEDYYEAMLRKIEDHSPRDIKDGEGEQRERRKPSRDD
;
A
#
# COMPACT_ATOMS: atom_id res chain seq x y z
N MET A 1 -27.39 48.64 -45.28
CA MET A 1 -27.01 49.17 -43.95
C MET A 1 -27.24 48.03 -42.96
N VAL A 2 -26.18 47.25 -42.70
CA VAL A 2 -26.25 45.96 -42.00
C VAL A 2 -25.74 46.18 -40.58
N LEU A 3 -26.61 46.05 -39.58
CA LEU A 3 -26.24 46.09 -38.16
C LEU A 3 -25.84 44.68 -37.72
N LEU A 4 -24.53 44.47 -37.60
CA LEU A 4 -23.93 43.28 -36.99
C LEU A 4 -24.13 43.35 -35.46
N ALA A 5 -25.22 42.76 -34.98
CA ALA A 5 -25.42 42.52 -33.55
C ALA A 5 -24.73 41.21 -33.17
N GLY A 6 -23.57 41.32 -32.50
CA GLY A 6 -22.79 40.19 -32.02
C GLY A 6 -23.50 39.45 -30.90
N SER A 7 -23.91 38.21 -31.18
CA SER A 7 -24.46 37.29 -30.19
C SER A 7 -23.34 36.82 -29.26
N SER A 8 -23.41 37.26 -28.01
CA SER A 8 -22.57 36.85 -26.90
C SER A 8 -22.89 35.41 -26.51
N PHE A 9 -21.98 34.49 -26.84
CA PHE A 9 -21.98 33.12 -26.31
C PHE A 9 -21.77 33.18 -24.79
N GLY A 10 -22.85 33.00 -24.04
CA GLY A 10 -22.84 32.81 -22.59
C GLY A 10 -22.28 31.44 -22.25
N LEU A 11 -20.96 31.38 -22.07
CA LEU A 11 -20.27 30.22 -21.49
C LEU A 11 -20.87 29.92 -20.11
N PRO A 12 -21.00 28.64 -19.73
CA PRO A 12 -21.40 28.27 -18.38
C PRO A 12 -20.46 28.94 -17.38
N ALA A 13 -21.02 29.53 -16.33
CA ALA A 13 -20.25 30.05 -15.21
C ALA A 13 -19.45 28.90 -14.61
N ILE A 14 -18.19 28.77 -15.06
CA ILE A 14 -17.13 28.05 -14.38
C ILE A 14 -17.18 28.60 -12.97
N SER A 15 -17.65 27.78 -12.04
CA SER A 15 -17.57 28.09 -10.62
C SER A 15 -16.13 28.52 -10.40
N GLN A 16 -15.92 29.78 -10.00
CA GLN A 16 -14.59 30.25 -9.64
C GLN A 16 -14.01 29.17 -8.75
N PRO A 17 -12.85 28.57 -9.09
CA PRO A 17 -12.20 27.64 -8.19
C PRO A 17 -12.00 28.44 -6.91
N GLY A 18 -12.87 28.19 -5.93
CA GLY A 18 -12.83 28.85 -4.65
C GLY A 18 -11.40 28.74 -4.18
N GLU A 19 -10.87 29.85 -3.68
CA GLU A 19 -9.54 30.03 -3.11
C GLU A 19 -9.23 28.93 -2.07
N ARG A 20 -9.05 27.70 -2.53
CA ARG A 20 -8.24 26.69 -1.88
C ARG A 20 -6.85 27.27 -2.07
N GLY A 21 -6.47 28.09 -1.09
CA GLY A 21 -5.23 28.86 -1.07
C GLY A 21 -4.15 28.04 -1.74
N ALA A 22 -3.64 28.57 -2.86
CA ALA A 22 -2.60 27.92 -3.64
C ALA A 22 -1.59 27.36 -2.62
N PRO A 23 -1.33 26.04 -2.59
CA PRO A 23 -0.40 25.47 -1.64
C PRO A 23 0.86 26.33 -1.71
N ASP A 24 1.17 26.93 -0.55
CA ASP A 24 2.18 27.96 -0.38
C ASP A 24 3.42 27.56 -1.20
N ARG A 25 3.59 28.22 -2.36
CA ARG A 25 4.59 27.81 -3.36
C ARG A 25 5.99 27.81 -2.75
N GLU A 26 6.17 28.60 -1.71
CA GLU A 26 7.36 28.68 -0.89
C GLU A 26 7.57 27.39 -0.07
N ARG A 27 6.54 26.88 0.62
CA ARG A 27 6.60 25.58 1.33
C ARG A 27 6.85 24.40 0.40
N LEU A 28 6.27 24.41 -0.81
CA LEU A 28 6.53 23.35 -1.79
C LEU A 28 7.99 23.38 -2.27
N ARG A 29 8.53 24.58 -2.51
CA ARG A 29 9.95 24.75 -2.88
C ARG A 29 10.89 24.35 -1.75
N GLU A 30 10.58 24.71 -0.52
CA GLU A 30 11.35 24.32 0.67
C GLU A 30 11.40 22.80 0.82
N ARG A 31 10.24 22.13 0.72
CA ARG A 31 10.15 20.67 0.78
C ARG A 31 10.91 19.96 -0.35
N LEU A 32 10.83 20.47 -1.58
CA LEU A 32 11.58 19.91 -2.71
C LEU A 32 13.10 20.13 -2.56
N THR A 33 13.51 21.26 -1.96
CA THR A 33 14.92 21.55 -1.68
C THR A 33 15.46 20.59 -0.61
N GLU A 34 14.73 20.37 0.48
CA GLU A 34 15.11 19.38 1.50
C GLU A 34 15.24 17.96 0.92
N GLU A 35 14.31 17.56 0.04
CA GLU A 35 14.32 16.23 -0.58
C GLU A 35 15.52 16.05 -1.52
N LEU A 36 15.87 17.12 -2.26
CA LEU A 36 17.04 17.14 -3.13
C LEU A 36 18.36 17.11 -2.34
N GLU A 37 18.43 17.83 -1.21
CA GLU A 37 19.59 17.77 -0.31
C GLU A 37 19.78 16.38 0.30
N ARG A 38 18.70 15.74 0.77
CA ARG A 38 18.74 14.35 1.27
C ARG A 38 19.22 13.37 0.21
N THR A 39 18.79 13.56 -1.04
CA THR A 39 19.22 12.71 -2.16
C THR A 39 20.71 12.87 -2.43
N ARG A 40 21.22 14.10 -2.42
CA ARG A 40 22.67 14.40 -2.58
C ARG A 40 23.51 13.88 -1.42
N GLU A 41 23.01 13.92 -0.19
CA GLU A 41 23.70 13.30 0.95
C GLU A 41 23.79 11.78 0.82
N LYS A 42 22.69 11.14 0.41
CA LYS A 42 22.67 9.70 0.14
C LYS A 42 23.63 9.33 -0.98
N GLU A 43 23.67 10.12 -2.06
CA GLU A 43 24.61 9.95 -3.17
C GLU A 43 26.07 10.07 -2.70
N ARG A 44 26.42 11.13 -1.97
CA ARG A 44 27.77 11.30 -1.41
C ARG A 44 28.18 10.16 -0.49
N TRP A 45 27.27 9.67 0.33
CA TRP A 45 27.51 8.52 1.20
C TRP A 45 27.71 7.22 0.42
N LEU A 46 26.96 7.00 -0.67
CA LEU A 46 27.13 5.85 -1.55
C LEU A 46 28.46 5.90 -2.31
N LEU A 47 28.86 7.08 -2.80
CA LEU A 47 30.16 7.27 -3.47
C LEU A 47 31.33 7.04 -2.52
N ALA A 48 31.30 7.64 -1.32
CA ALA A 48 32.34 7.39 -0.31
C ALA A 48 32.43 5.91 0.10
N LYS A 49 31.32 5.17 0.02
CA LYS A 49 31.32 3.71 0.22
C LYS A 49 31.90 2.94 -0.95
N LEU A 50 31.64 3.35 -2.19
CA LEU A 50 32.26 2.76 -3.38
C LEU A 50 33.78 2.93 -3.31
N ASP A 51 34.26 4.14 -2.99
CA ASP A 51 35.68 4.41 -2.80
C ASP A 51 36.29 3.49 -1.71
N SER A 52 35.56 3.25 -0.61
CA SER A 52 36.02 2.32 0.45
C SER A 52 36.04 0.84 0.05
N VAL A 53 35.31 0.45 -1.01
CA VAL A 53 35.34 -0.91 -1.58
C VAL A 53 36.56 -1.05 -2.50
N ASP A 54 36.86 -0.01 -3.28
CA ASP A 54 38.00 -0.02 -4.20
C ASP A 54 39.36 0.03 -3.47
N ASP A 55 39.40 0.63 -2.26
CA ASP A 55 40.60 0.74 -1.43
C ASP A 55 40.98 -0.55 -0.66
N ASP A 56 40.32 -1.69 -0.91
CA ASP A 56 40.62 -3.04 -0.38
C ASP A 56 40.84 -3.13 1.16
N THR A 57 40.36 -2.13 1.90
CA THR A 57 40.56 -1.97 3.34
C THR A 57 39.33 -2.36 4.18
N GLY A 58 38.23 -2.77 3.55
CA GLY A 58 36.96 -3.03 4.22
C GLY A 58 36.36 -4.40 3.95
N HIS A 59 36.10 -5.16 5.03
CA HIS A 59 35.33 -6.41 5.04
C HIS A 59 34.07 -6.37 4.14
N VAL A 60 34.19 -6.93 2.93
CA VAL A 60 33.11 -7.05 1.93
C VAL A 60 31.96 -7.96 2.42
N GLU A 61 32.22 -8.84 3.40
CA GLU A 61 31.20 -9.73 3.99
C GLU A 61 30.06 -8.97 4.71
N SER A 62 30.26 -7.70 5.08
CA SER A 62 29.19 -6.85 5.66
C SER A 62 28.23 -6.27 4.62
N LEU A 63 28.62 -6.22 3.34
CA LEU A 63 27.90 -5.47 2.29
C LEU A 63 26.83 -6.27 1.54
N LEU A 64 26.96 -7.61 1.48
CA LEU A 64 26.01 -8.47 0.77
C LEU A 64 25.05 -9.25 1.71
N GLY A 65 25.29 -9.22 3.03
CA GLY A 65 24.52 -9.99 4.01
C GLY A 65 23.43 -9.22 4.78
N ARG A 66 23.38 -7.88 4.67
CA ARG A 66 22.31 -7.07 5.26
C ARG A 66 21.33 -6.65 4.19
N ASP A 67 20.35 -7.52 4.01
CA ASP A 67 19.07 -7.28 3.34
C ASP A 67 18.71 -5.78 3.34
N TRP A 68 18.59 -5.21 2.14
CA TRP A 68 18.25 -3.82 1.83
C TRP A 68 16.81 -3.49 2.26
N GLY A 69 16.47 -3.74 3.51
CA GLY A 69 15.27 -3.18 4.11
C GLY A 69 15.38 -1.67 3.97
N GLU A 70 14.36 -1.07 3.34
CA GLU A 70 14.08 0.36 3.33
C GLU A 70 14.59 1.00 4.63
N PRO A 71 15.21 2.20 4.58
CA PRO A 71 15.77 2.85 5.75
C PRO A 71 14.72 2.80 6.85
N ARG A 72 14.95 1.91 7.84
CA ARG A 72 14.02 1.71 8.95
C ARG A 72 13.77 3.10 9.48
N GLY A 73 12.53 3.57 9.34
CA GLY A 73 12.16 4.94 9.66
C GLY A 73 12.80 5.34 10.98
N ARG A 74 13.31 6.58 11.04
CA ARG A 74 13.97 7.16 12.22
C ARG A 74 13.41 6.52 13.50
N PRO A 75 14.24 5.91 14.36
CA PRO A 75 13.76 5.46 15.66
C PRO A 75 13.24 6.71 16.41
N GLY A 76 11.91 6.86 16.47
CA GLY A 76 11.25 8.04 17.02
C GLY A 76 10.41 8.87 16.06
N ALA A 77 10.17 8.45 14.80
CA ALA A 77 9.08 9.03 14.02
C ALA A 77 7.76 8.77 14.75
N ASP A 78 7.16 9.81 15.34
CA ASP A 78 5.96 9.84 16.18
C ASP A 78 5.03 8.63 15.96
N LEU A 79 5.33 7.53 16.65
CA LEU A 79 4.48 6.36 16.64
C LEU A 79 3.25 6.75 17.44
N GLN A 80 2.18 7.12 16.75
CA GLN A 80 0.90 7.41 17.38
C GLN A 80 0.60 6.30 18.38
N PRO A 81 0.31 6.64 19.66
CA PRO A 81 0.04 5.64 20.67
C PRO A 81 -1.11 4.75 20.19
N MET A 82 -0.90 3.44 20.18
CA MET A 82 -1.97 2.50 19.84
C MET A 82 -3.08 2.63 20.87
N GLY A 83 -4.32 2.72 20.39
CA GLY A 83 -5.48 2.60 21.25
C GLY A 83 -5.49 1.25 21.99
N GLU A 84 -6.03 1.24 23.20
CA GLU A 84 -6.09 0.03 24.04
C GLU A 84 -6.88 -1.09 23.35
N ALA A 85 -7.96 -0.75 22.65
CA ALA A 85 -8.78 -1.69 21.90
C ALA A 85 -8.00 -2.36 20.74
N ASP A 86 -7.20 -1.57 20.01
CA ASP A 86 -6.35 -2.07 18.92
C ASP A 86 -5.29 -3.04 19.48
N THR A 87 -4.64 -2.63 20.58
CA THR A 87 -3.67 -3.46 21.31
C THR A 87 -4.27 -4.80 21.75
N LYS A 88 -5.48 -4.80 22.33
CA LYS A 88 -6.19 -6.02 22.74
C LYS A 88 -6.46 -6.96 21.57
N ARG A 89 -6.92 -6.43 20.42
CA ARG A 89 -7.18 -7.23 19.21
C ARG A 89 -5.90 -7.85 18.65
N MET A 90 -4.82 -7.07 18.56
CA MET A 90 -3.52 -7.57 18.11
C MET A 90 -2.97 -8.68 19.01
N VAL A 91 -3.08 -8.50 20.33
CA VAL A 91 -2.62 -9.51 21.30
C VAL A 91 -3.45 -10.78 21.19
N SER A 92 -4.77 -10.67 21.01
CA SER A 92 -5.64 -11.84 20.76
C SER A 92 -5.20 -12.58 19.50
N LEU A 93 -4.99 -11.88 18.38
CA LEU A 93 -4.49 -12.49 17.14
C LEU A 93 -3.16 -13.21 17.36
N LEU A 94 -2.22 -12.62 18.09
CA LEU A 94 -0.95 -13.26 18.41
C LEU A 94 -1.12 -14.51 19.30
N ARG A 95 -2.11 -14.53 20.20
CA ARG A 95 -2.45 -15.73 20.99
C ARG A 95 -3.03 -16.82 20.10
N ASP A 96 -3.92 -16.46 19.19
CA ASP A 96 -4.54 -17.42 18.26
C ASP A 96 -3.47 -18.06 17.36
N ILE A 97 -2.53 -17.25 16.85
CA ILE A 97 -1.37 -17.75 16.09
C ILE A 97 -0.50 -18.64 16.97
N HIS A 98 -0.28 -18.26 18.23
CA HIS A 98 0.53 -19.09 19.12
C HIS A 98 -0.10 -20.45 19.38
N ALA A 99 -1.41 -20.50 19.64
CA ALA A 99 -2.14 -21.73 19.96
C ALA A 99 -2.16 -22.74 18.81
N ASN A 100 -2.13 -22.26 17.56
CA ASN A 100 -2.14 -23.12 16.38
C ASN A 100 -0.74 -23.62 15.97
N TYR A 101 0.33 -23.07 16.56
CA TYR A 101 1.72 -23.39 16.20
C TYR A 101 2.57 -23.58 17.47
N PRO A 102 2.37 -24.69 18.20
CA PRO A 102 3.04 -24.95 19.48
C PRO A 102 4.56 -25.09 19.34
N ASP A 103 5.12 -25.38 18.17
CA ASP A 103 6.58 -25.42 17.98
C ASP A 103 7.27 -24.03 18.12
N LEU A 104 6.47 -22.98 18.23
CA LEU A 104 6.93 -21.66 18.64
C LEU A 104 7.27 -21.59 20.16
N GLU A 105 6.89 -22.56 21.00
CA GLU A 105 6.61 -22.40 22.45
C GLU A 105 7.75 -22.11 23.43
N ALA A 106 8.96 -22.66 23.30
CA ALA A 106 9.86 -22.64 24.47
C ALA A 106 10.51 -21.27 24.75
N ASN A 107 10.89 -20.52 23.70
CA ASN A 107 11.66 -19.27 23.83
C ASN A 107 11.26 -18.22 22.78
N SER A 108 10.04 -18.31 22.24
CA SER A 108 9.61 -17.37 21.22
C SER A 108 9.43 -15.96 21.79
N PRO A 109 9.79 -14.92 21.02
CA PRO A 109 9.45 -13.53 21.33
C PRO A 109 7.95 -13.33 21.66
N PHE A 110 7.05 -14.18 21.13
CA PHE A 110 5.62 -14.10 21.42
C PHE A 110 5.30 -14.27 22.88
N ARG A 111 5.91 -15.24 23.56
CA ARG A 111 5.63 -15.48 24.97
C ARG A 111 5.97 -14.25 25.83
N ARG A 112 7.10 -13.60 25.54
CA ARG A 112 7.48 -12.32 26.19
C ARG A 112 6.48 -11.19 25.91
N VAL A 113 5.87 -11.16 24.72
CA VAL A 113 4.83 -10.19 24.32
C VAL A 113 3.47 -10.51 24.95
N LEU A 114 3.19 -11.77 25.21
CA LEU A 114 1.87 -12.23 25.65
C LEU A 114 1.70 -12.20 27.18
N ASP A 115 2.80 -12.32 27.93
CA ASP A 115 2.75 -12.55 29.39
C ASP A 115 2.72 -11.27 30.24
N LYS A 116 3.34 -10.16 29.82
CA LYS A 116 3.43 -8.92 30.62
C LYS A 116 3.31 -7.65 29.78
N ASP A 117 2.66 -6.61 30.30
CA ASP A 117 2.69 -5.27 29.70
C ASP A 117 4.02 -4.57 30.01
N THR A 118 5.02 -4.83 29.16
CA THR A 118 6.35 -4.20 29.23
C THR A 118 6.54 -3.17 28.13
N GLU A 119 7.48 -2.24 28.34
CA GLU A 119 7.85 -1.27 27.31
C GLU A 119 8.36 -1.95 26.02
N ASP A 120 9.11 -3.05 26.16
CA ASP A 120 9.58 -3.85 25.02
C ASP A 120 8.43 -4.48 24.23
N ARG A 121 7.37 -4.93 24.93
CA ARG A 121 6.15 -5.43 24.29
C ARG A 121 5.50 -4.32 23.46
N ARG A 122 5.36 -3.11 24.02
CA ARG A 122 4.74 -1.97 23.33
C ARG A 122 5.51 -1.60 22.07
N ARG A 123 6.83 -1.50 22.16
CA ARG A 123 7.70 -1.24 20.99
C ARG A 123 7.61 -2.32 19.93
N LEU A 124 7.59 -3.59 20.33
CA LEU A 124 7.46 -4.70 19.41
C LEU A 124 6.09 -4.70 18.71
N LEU A 125 5.00 -4.50 19.47
CA LEU A 125 3.66 -4.38 18.92
C LEU A 125 3.54 -3.18 17.99
N GLN A 126 4.07 -2.02 18.34
CA GLN A 126 4.09 -0.84 17.46
C GLN A 126 4.79 -1.12 16.13
N ARG A 127 5.94 -1.80 16.17
CA ARG A 127 6.68 -2.20 14.96
C ARG A 127 5.90 -3.20 14.10
N MET A 128 5.13 -4.08 14.74
CA MET A 128 4.32 -5.09 14.06
C MET A 128 2.92 -4.59 13.68
N ALA A 129 2.48 -3.46 14.21
CA ALA A 129 1.12 -2.97 14.11
C ALA A 129 0.60 -2.89 12.66
N PRO A 130 1.37 -2.40 11.66
CA PRO A 130 0.89 -2.39 10.28
C PRO A 130 0.50 -3.79 9.77
N LYS A 131 1.37 -4.78 9.98
CA LYS A 131 1.14 -6.16 9.56
C LYS A 131 -0.01 -6.83 10.34
N LEU A 132 -0.09 -6.56 11.64
CA LEU A 132 -1.17 -7.13 12.47
C LEU A 132 -2.54 -6.53 12.12
N ARG A 133 -2.63 -5.23 11.81
CA ARG A 133 -3.87 -4.61 11.33
C ARG A 133 -4.30 -5.16 9.98
N GLU A 134 -3.34 -5.37 9.08
CA GLU A 134 -3.59 -6.02 7.80
C GLU A 134 -4.18 -7.43 8.00
N LEU A 135 -3.54 -8.25 8.85
CA LEU A 135 -4.06 -9.59 9.18
C LEU A 135 -5.44 -9.55 9.82
N LEU A 136 -5.69 -8.63 10.75
CA LEU A 136 -7.02 -8.47 11.36
C LEU A 136 -8.08 -8.12 10.31
N LYS A 137 -7.77 -7.21 9.37
CA LYS A 137 -8.68 -6.88 8.27
C LYS A 137 -8.92 -8.08 7.36
N LEU A 138 -7.86 -8.78 6.97
CA LEU A 138 -7.95 -9.95 6.10
C LEU A 138 -8.75 -11.07 6.75
N ARG A 139 -8.59 -11.31 8.05
CA ARG A 139 -9.36 -12.32 8.79
C ARG A 139 -10.86 -12.14 8.62
N ASP A 140 -11.33 -10.89 8.56
CA ASP A 140 -12.74 -10.56 8.47
C ASP A 140 -13.24 -10.47 7.00
N THR A 141 -12.36 -10.19 6.03
CA THR A 141 -12.75 -9.95 4.62
C THR A 141 -12.34 -11.02 3.62
N ASN A 142 -11.25 -11.75 3.87
CA ASN A 142 -10.65 -12.71 2.95
C ASN A 142 -9.82 -13.75 3.73
N THR A 143 -10.49 -14.84 4.13
CA THR A 143 -9.91 -15.91 4.96
C THR A 143 -8.72 -16.59 4.29
N GLU A 144 -8.78 -16.85 2.99
CA GLU A 144 -7.69 -17.51 2.25
C GLU A 144 -6.42 -16.64 2.25
N LYS A 145 -6.56 -15.35 1.92
CA LYS A 145 -5.42 -14.41 1.97
C LYS A 145 -4.91 -14.20 3.39
N TYR A 146 -5.78 -14.26 4.39
CA TYR A 146 -5.39 -14.24 5.80
C TYR A 146 -4.48 -15.41 6.16
N GLU A 147 -4.83 -16.64 5.77
CA GLU A 147 -4.01 -17.82 6.04
C GLU A 147 -2.63 -17.71 5.39
N LEU A 148 -2.57 -17.32 4.12
CA LEU A 148 -1.30 -17.13 3.42
C LEU A 148 -0.41 -16.07 4.08
N ARG A 149 -0.97 -14.91 4.43
CA ARG A 149 -0.23 -13.83 5.11
C ARG A 149 0.16 -14.21 6.54
N ARG A 150 -0.66 -14.99 7.24
CA ARG A 150 -0.33 -15.53 8.56
C ARG A 150 0.87 -16.47 8.46
N ASP A 151 0.87 -17.37 7.49
CA ASP A 151 1.94 -18.36 7.31
C ASP A 151 3.25 -17.67 6.87
N GLU A 152 3.19 -16.65 6.01
CA GLU A 152 4.33 -15.78 5.69
C GLU A 152 4.90 -15.11 6.95
N MET A 153 4.02 -14.60 7.82
CA MET A 153 4.44 -13.97 9.06
C MET A 153 5.13 -14.97 10.00
N ILE A 154 4.58 -16.18 10.14
CA ILE A 154 5.14 -17.27 10.95
C ILE A 154 6.53 -17.68 10.43
N ALA A 155 6.67 -17.87 9.11
CA ALA A 155 7.95 -18.19 8.50
C ALA A 155 9.01 -17.10 8.76
N GLY A 156 8.60 -15.82 8.70
CA GLY A 156 9.46 -14.70 9.09
C GLY A 156 9.96 -14.79 10.54
N PHE A 157 9.13 -15.26 11.48
CA PHE A 157 9.56 -15.49 12.85
C PHE A 157 10.48 -16.69 13.01
N ALA A 158 10.24 -17.77 12.26
CA ALA A 158 11.12 -18.93 12.24
C ALA A 158 12.54 -18.54 11.82
N ILE A 159 12.68 -17.73 10.76
CA ILE A 159 13.96 -17.18 10.30
C ILE A 159 14.62 -16.36 11.42
N ALA A 160 13.88 -15.42 12.02
CA ALA A 160 14.42 -14.56 13.08
C ALA A 160 14.81 -15.35 14.36
N LYS A 161 14.17 -16.50 14.63
CA LYS A 161 14.51 -17.41 15.73
C LYS A 161 15.77 -18.20 15.39
N ALA A 162 15.84 -18.80 14.20
CA ALA A 162 16.99 -19.58 13.74
C ALA A 162 18.26 -18.70 13.64
N ALA A 163 18.14 -17.48 13.12
CA ALA A 163 19.26 -16.54 13.03
C ALA A 163 19.80 -16.15 14.41
N ARG A 164 18.91 -15.90 15.38
CA ARG A 164 19.32 -15.64 16.77
C ARG A 164 20.00 -16.84 17.41
N ARG A 165 19.49 -18.06 17.18
CA ARG A 165 20.13 -19.29 17.68
C ARG A 165 21.53 -19.44 17.11
N LEU A 166 21.72 -19.27 15.81
CA LEU A 166 23.04 -19.30 15.18
C LEU A 166 23.96 -18.24 15.79
N GLY A 167 23.48 -17.01 15.98
CA GLY A 167 24.23 -15.95 16.65
C GLY A 167 24.67 -16.34 18.06
N VAL A 168 23.79 -16.93 18.87
CA VAL A 168 24.13 -17.40 20.22
C VAL A 168 25.21 -18.48 20.18
N VAL A 169 25.07 -19.49 19.32
CA VAL A 169 26.07 -20.58 19.20
C VAL A 169 27.42 -20.02 18.78
N MET A 170 27.47 -19.11 17.80
CA MET A 170 28.72 -18.52 17.31
C MET A 170 29.46 -17.63 18.32
N HIS A 171 28.78 -17.13 19.37
CA HIS A 171 29.39 -16.28 20.40
C HIS A 171 29.70 -17.03 21.70
N GLN A 172 29.58 -18.36 21.72
CA GLN A 172 30.07 -19.18 22.82
C GLN A 172 31.61 -19.14 22.86
N GLU A 173 32.21 -19.24 24.04
CA GLU A 173 33.68 -19.19 24.20
C GLU A 173 34.37 -20.34 23.45
N GLU A 174 33.75 -21.52 23.45
CA GLU A 174 34.20 -22.71 22.73
C GLU A 174 33.00 -23.36 22.03
N PRO A 175 32.63 -22.88 20.81
CA PRO A 175 31.45 -23.41 20.13
C PRO A 175 31.74 -24.79 19.54
N ASP A 176 30.86 -25.76 19.80
CA ASP A 176 30.92 -27.06 19.13
C ASP A 176 30.58 -26.90 17.64
N GLN A 177 31.43 -27.44 16.76
CA GLN A 177 31.21 -27.43 15.32
C GLN A 177 29.88 -28.10 14.95
N SER A 178 29.49 -29.15 15.68
CA SER A 178 28.23 -29.85 15.43
C SER A 178 27.02 -28.95 15.70
N ASP A 179 27.07 -28.13 16.76
CA ASP A 179 26.02 -27.16 17.11
C ASP A 179 25.94 -26.01 16.09
N ILE A 180 27.09 -25.56 15.59
CA ILE A 180 27.15 -24.54 14.53
C ILE A 180 26.45 -25.07 13.27
N ASP A 181 26.79 -26.28 12.84
CA ASP A 181 26.25 -26.85 11.61
C ASP A 181 24.74 -27.14 11.73
N TYR A 182 24.30 -27.62 12.89
CA TYR A 182 22.87 -27.75 13.19
C TYR A 182 22.15 -26.39 13.11
N ALA A 183 22.71 -25.33 13.71
CA ALA A 183 22.10 -24.00 13.70
C ALA A 183 22.08 -23.38 12.29
N LYS A 184 23.13 -23.61 11.49
CA LYS A 184 23.16 -23.21 10.07
C LYS A 184 22.08 -23.93 9.26
N GLN A 185 21.93 -25.24 9.45
CA GLN A 185 20.91 -26.00 8.74
C GLN A 185 19.50 -25.53 9.10
N ALA A 186 19.20 -25.36 10.39
CA ALA A 186 17.92 -24.84 10.84
C ALA A 186 17.60 -23.44 10.27
N LEU A 187 18.61 -22.58 10.09
CA LEU A 187 18.45 -21.29 9.44
C LEU A 187 18.14 -21.44 7.95
N ARG A 188 18.84 -22.32 7.23
CA ARG A 188 18.57 -22.61 5.81
C ARG A 188 17.15 -23.13 5.60
N ASP A 189 16.73 -24.10 6.42
CA ASP A 189 15.38 -24.66 6.35
C ASP A 189 14.31 -23.60 6.60
N SER A 190 14.53 -22.72 7.59
CA SER A 190 13.63 -21.61 7.88
C SER A 190 13.56 -20.59 6.73
N ILE A 191 14.69 -20.32 6.07
CA ILE A 191 14.74 -19.43 4.90
C ILE A 191 13.98 -20.05 3.73
N SER A 192 14.16 -21.35 3.47
CA SER A 192 13.42 -22.08 2.43
C SER A 192 11.92 -21.95 2.66
N LEU A 193 11.45 -22.24 3.88
CA LEU A 193 10.05 -22.10 4.26
C LEU A 193 9.53 -20.66 4.06
N GLY A 194 10.37 -19.66 4.34
CA GLY A 194 10.03 -18.26 4.08
C GLY A 194 9.87 -17.92 2.60
N PHE A 195 10.69 -18.51 1.73
CA PHE A 195 10.52 -18.38 0.28
C PHE A 195 9.27 -19.08 -0.21
N ASP A 196 8.97 -20.28 0.29
CA ASP A 196 7.78 -21.02 -0.07
C ASP A 196 6.50 -20.27 0.31
N ALA A 197 6.45 -19.71 1.53
CA ALA A 197 5.31 -18.91 1.99
C ALA A 197 5.14 -17.62 1.17
N LYS A 198 6.23 -16.91 0.85
CA LYS A 198 6.19 -15.75 -0.04
C LYS A 198 5.73 -16.12 -1.45
N ALA A 199 6.19 -17.24 -1.99
CA ALA A 199 5.76 -17.73 -3.30
C ALA A 199 4.27 -18.07 -3.31
N ALA A 200 3.74 -18.64 -2.23
CA ALA A 200 2.31 -18.92 -2.09
C ALA A 200 1.47 -17.63 -2.10
N VAL A 201 1.86 -16.60 -1.34
CA VAL A 201 1.23 -15.27 -1.37
C VAL A 201 1.28 -14.67 -2.78
N ALA A 202 2.46 -14.71 -3.44
CA ALA A 202 2.63 -14.13 -4.77
C ALA A 202 1.77 -14.86 -5.83
N ARG A 203 1.65 -16.19 -5.76
CA ARG A 203 0.77 -16.96 -6.65
C ARG A 203 -0.69 -16.60 -6.46
N TYR A 204 -1.13 -16.41 -5.22
CA TYR A 204 -2.50 -15.97 -4.93
C TYR A 204 -2.77 -14.58 -5.51
N GLU A 205 -1.89 -13.62 -5.27
CA GLU A 205 -2.04 -12.24 -5.78
C GLU A 205 -1.99 -12.19 -7.31
N LEU A 206 -1.18 -13.04 -7.95
CA LEU A 206 -1.17 -13.21 -9.40
C LEU A 206 -2.53 -13.69 -9.91
N GLY A 207 -3.14 -14.67 -9.23
CA GLY A 207 -4.49 -15.14 -9.54
C GLY A 207 -5.56 -14.04 -9.43
N GLU A 208 -5.51 -13.23 -8.37
CA GLU A 208 -6.43 -12.08 -8.20
C GLU A 208 -6.30 -11.08 -9.36
N VAL A 209 -5.07 -10.83 -9.82
CA VAL A 209 -4.79 -9.92 -10.94
C VAL A 209 -5.28 -10.52 -12.26
N GLN A 210 -5.04 -11.81 -12.50
CA GLN A 210 -5.52 -12.52 -13.70
C GLN A 210 -7.04 -12.49 -13.79
N ALA A 211 -7.74 -12.80 -12.71
CA ALA A 211 -9.21 -12.75 -12.67
C ALA A 211 -9.76 -11.34 -12.96
N LYS A 212 -9.08 -10.28 -12.51
CA LYS A 212 -9.45 -8.90 -12.84
C LYS A 212 -9.22 -8.59 -14.32
N LEU A 213 -8.13 -9.06 -14.91
CA LEU A 213 -7.84 -8.87 -16.33
C LEU A 213 -8.88 -9.58 -17.21
N GLU A 214 -9.25 -10.82 -16.87
CA GLU A 214 -10.30 -11.57 -17.57
C GLU A 214 -11.65 -10.87 -17.49
N LYS A 215 -12.00 -10.36 -16.31
CA LYS A 215 -13.22 -9.55 -16.13
C LYS A 215 -13.21 -8.30 -17.01
N LEU A 216 -12.11 -7.54 -17.00
CA LEU A 216 -11.98 -6.34 -17.84
C LEU A 216 -12.02 -6.67 -19.34
N SER A 217 -11.42 -7.79 -19.76
CA SER A 217 -11.50 -8.27 -21.14
C SER A 217 -12.94 -8.54 -21.54
N THR A 218 -13.70 -9.23 -20.68
CA THR A 218 -15.12 -9.53 -20.91
C THR A 218 -15.96 -8.25 -20.97
N GLU A 219 -15.69 -7.27 -20.10
CA GLU A 219 -16.35 -5.96 -20.13
C GLU A 219 -16.07 -5.20 -21.43
N ILE A 220 -14.83 -5.26 -21.94
CA ILE A 220 -14.45 -4.65 -23.22
C ILE A 220 -15.17 -5.35 -24.38
N GLU A 221 -15.13 -6.68 -24.44
CA GLU A 221 -15.81 -7.46 -25.49
C GLU A 221 -17.32 -7.19 -25.50
N THR A 222 -17.93 -7.10 -24.32
CA THR A 222 -19.34 -6.73 -24.17
C THR A 222 -19.59 -5.33 -24.71
N ALA A 223 -18.79 -4.34 -24.28
CA ALA A 223 -18.90 -2.95 -24.74
C ALA A 223 -18.66 -2.81 -26.25
N GLU A 224 -17.79 -3.62 -26.84
CA GLU A 224 -17.56 -3.67 -28.29
C GLU A 224 -18.74 -4.29 -29.04
N SER A 225 -19.35 -5.36 -28.51
CA SER A 225 -20.53 -5.98 -29.11
C SER A 225 -21.76 -5.05 -29.08
N GLU A 226 -21.95 -4.33 -27.98
CA GLU A 226 -23.03 -3.34 -27.81
C GLU A 226 -22.75 -2.02 -28.56
N ARG A 227 -21.51 -1.80 -29.03
CA ARG A 227 -21.10 -0.53 -29.65
C ARG A 227 -21.98 -0.18 -30.85
N THR A 228 -22.25 -1.14 -31.72
CA THR A 228 -23.04 -0.90 -32.95
C THR A 228 -24.48 -0.55 -32.60
N GLU A 229 -25.12 -1.30 -31.71
CA GLU A 229 -26.48 -1.01 -31.22
C GLU A 229 -26.57 0.39 -30.61
N ARG A 230 -25.63 0.75 -29.73
CA ARG A 230 -25.57 2.10 -29.15
C ARG A 230 -25.36 3.19 -30.19
N ILE A 231 -24.57 2.94 -31.23
CA ILE A 231 -24.38 3.91 -32.33
C ILE A 231 -25.71 4.12 -33.06
N GLU A 232 -26.44 3.05 -33.36
CA GLU A 232 -27.71 3.18 -34.08
C GLU A 232 -28.82 3.81 -33.24
N ASP A 233 -28.94 3.46 -31.96
CA ASP A 233 -29.86 4.15 -31.04
C ASP A 233 -29.58 5.66 -31.00
N TYR A 234 -28.30 6.03 -30.92
CA TYR A 234 -27.89 7.43 -30.88
C TYR A 234 -28.14 8.14 -32.22
N TYR A 235 -27.87 7.45 -33.33
CA TYR A 235 -28.12 7.93 -34.68
C TYR A 235 -29.63 8.15 -34.94
N GLU A 236 -30.47 7.18 -34.59
CA GLU A 236 -31.93 7.30 -34.68
C GLU A 236 -32.47 8.43 -33.81
N ALA A 237 -31.97 8.56 -32.57
CA ALA A 237 -32.37 9.65 -31.69
C ALA A 237 -31.99 11.03 -32.25
N MET A 238 -30.86 11.14 -32.95
CA MET A 238 -30.49 12.36 -33.66
C MET A 238 -31.39 12.63 -34.87
N LEU A 239 -31.70 11.61 -35.67
CA LEU A 239 -32.61 11.75 -36.81
C LEU A 239 -33.98 12.23 -36.38
N ARG A 240 -34.58 11.61 -35.35
CA ARG A 240 -35.89 12.04 -34.81
C ARG A 240 -35.87 13.50 -34.36
N LYS A 241 -34.79 13.94 -33.70
CA LYS A 241 -34.64 15.36 -33.31
C LYS A 241 -34.59 16.30 -34.51
N ILE A 242 -33.93 15.90 -35.60
CA ILE A 242 -33.85 16.71 -36.83
C ILE A 242 -35.22 16.77 -37.53
N GLU A 243 -35.95 15.65 -37.56
CA GLU A 243 -37.28 15.55 -38.18
C GLU A 243 -38.36 16.30 -37.38
N ASP A 244 -38.37 16.13 -36.05
CA ASP A 244 -39.31 16.78 -35.14
C ASP A 244 -39.03 18.29 -35.03
N HIS A 245 -37.78 18.74 -35.23
CA HIS A 245 -37.46 20.15 -35.40
C HIS A 245 -37.77 20.62 -36.83
N SER A 246 -39.05 20.51 -37.19
CA SER A 246 -39.61 21.29 -38.28
C SER A 246 -39.24 22.77 -38.07
N PRO A 247 -38.70 23.49 -39.07
CA PRO A 247 -38.20 24.87 -38.94
C PRO A 247 -39.26 25.92 -38.56
N ARG A 248 -40.46 25.52 -38.12
CA ARG A 248 -41.53 26.39 -37.66
C ARG A 248 -41.51 26.69 -36.16
N ASP A 249 -40.88 25.88 -35.31
CA ASP A 249 -40.94 26.08 -33.85
C ASP A 249 -39.76 26.85 -33.24
N ILE A 250 -38.80 27.32 -34.05
CA ILE A 250 -37.70 28.19 -33.59
C ILE A 250 -38.18 29.64 -33.34
N LYS A 251 -39.42 30.00 -33.70
CA LYS A 251 -39.89 31.40 -33.63
C LYS A 251 -40.57 31.84 -32.32
N ASP A 252 -40.98 30.96 -31.42
CA ASP A 252 -41.79 31.38 -30.25
C ASP A 252 -41.17 31.11 -28.87
N GLY A 253 -39.90 30.67 -28.83
CA GLY A 253 -39.21 30.24 -27.60
C GLY A 253 -38.44 31.31 -26.80
N GLU A 254 -38.48 32.59 -27.18
CA GLU A 254 -37.78 33.66 -26.43
C GLU A 254 -38.55 34.17 -25.18
N GLY A 255 -39.73 33.63 -24.86
CA GLY A 255 -40.64 34.22 -23.87
C GLY A 255 -40.65 33.67 -22.44
N GLU A 256 -40.08 32.49 -22.15
CA GLU A 256 -40.34 31.79 -20.88
C GLU A 256 -39.08 31.41 -20.08
N GLN A 257 -38.15 32.34 -19.93
CA GLN A 257 -37.23 32.34 -18.78
C GLN A 257 -37.93 32.84 -17.51
N ARG A 258 -39.03 32.20 -17.10
CA ARG A 258 -39.65 32.43 -15.79
C ARG A 258 -38.86 31.71 -14.71
N GLU A 259 -38.07 32.49 -13.98
CA GLU A 259 -37.82 32.39 -12.53
C GLU A 259 -37.85 30.97 -11.93
N ARG A 260 -36.90 30.09 -12.27
CA ARG A 260 -36.56 28.99 -11.37
C ARG A 260 -35.74 29.56 -10.20
N ARG A 261 -36.45 30.07 -9.20
CA ARG A 261 -35.90 30.41 -7.88
C ARG A 261 -35.13 29.20 -7.34
N LYS A 262 -33.84 29.38 -7.08
CA LYS A 262 -33.02 28.38 -6.39
C LYS A 262 -33.57 28.22 -4.96
N PRO A 263 -33.84 27.00 -4.47
CA PRO A 263 -34.15 26.79 -3.07
C PRO A 263 -32.92 27.19 -2.24
N SER A 264 -33.12 28.15 -1.34
CA SER A 264 -32.13 28.54 -0.33
C SER A 264 -31.78 27.33 0.50
N ARG A 265 -30.48 27.06 0.65
CA ARG A 265 -29.93 25.95 1.41
C ARG A 265 -29.46 26.46 2.78
N ASP A 266 -30.39 27.00 3.55
CA ASP A 266 -30.23 27.35 4.96
C ASP A 266 -31.58 27.15 5.63
N ASP A 267 -31.77 25.96 6.20
CA ASP A 267 -32.62 25.62 7.36
C ASP A 267 -32.27 24.19 7.82
#